data_AF-A0A1E4ZT94-F1
#
_entry.id   AF-A0A1E4ZT94-F1
#
_cell.length_a   1.000
_cell.length_b   1.000
_cell.length_c   1.000
_cell.angle_alpha   90.00
_cell.angle_beta   90.00
_cell.angle_gamma   90.00
#
_symmetry.space_group_name_H-M   'P 1'
#
loop_
_entity.id
_entity.type
_entity.pdbx_description
1 polymer ?
#
loop_
_entity_poly.entity_id
_entity_poly.type
_entity_poly.pdbx_seq_one_letter_code
_entity_poly.pdbx_strand_id
1 'polypeptide(L)'
;MQFHLNGFNAGDPSVEHPGAPISVTELDWQLPAEVDNLIVGCGPAGLTLAARMAVYPSINTCIVDSKFDTWRIAQADGIACRTVDIFEALGFSERVLKEAY
;
A
#
# COMPACT_ATOMS: atom_id res chain seq x y z
N MET A 1 -15.02 2.28 9.62
CA MET A 1 -13.88 3.17 9.86
C MET A 1 -14.17 4.04 11.08
N GLN A 2 -13.20 4.25 11.97
CA GLN A 2 -13.29 5.20 13.09
C GLN A 2 -12.16 6.23 12.92
N PHE A 3 -12.47 7.51 13.09
CA PHE A 3 -11.51 8.61 12.96
C PHE A 3 -11.85 9.71 13.99
N HIS A 4 -10.96 10.69 14.14
CA HIS A 4 -11.00 11.75 15.18
C HIS A 4 -10.79 11.29 16.62
N LEU A 5 -10.18 10.12 16.84
CA LEU A 5 -9.86 9.59 18.18
C LEU A 5 -9.06 10.59 19.04
N ASN A 6 -8.11 11.30 18.42
CA ASN A 6 -7.20 12.24 19.07
C ASN A 6 -7.53 13.71 18.76
N GLY A 7 -8.76 14.00 18.34
CA GLY A 7 -9.21 15.33 17.94
C GLY A 7 -9.60 15.42 16.46
N PHE A 8 -10.12 16.58 16.07
CA PHE A 8 -10.62 16.83 14.72
C PHE A 8 -9.47 16.85 13.70
N ASN A 9 -9.65 16.12 12.60
CA ASN A 9 -8.75 16.13 11.45
C ASN A 9 -9.57 16.40 10.18
N ALA A 10 -9.24 17.46 9.45
CA ALA A 10 -9.91 17.83 8.21
C ALA A 10 -9.28 17.12 7.02
N GLY A 11 -10.10 16.70 6.06
CA GLY A 11 -9.65 15.98 4.86
C GLY A 11 -10.28 14.59 4.76
N ASP A 12 -9.70 13.74 3.92
CA ASP A 12 -10.15 12.37 3.74
C ASP A 12 -9.70 11.51 4.94
N PRO A 13 -10.61 10.90 5.71
CA PRO A 13 -10.27 10.09 6.88
C PRO A 13 -9.55 8.78 6.52
N SER A 14 -9.54 8.36 5.25
CA SER A 14 -8.78 7.20 4.77
C SER A 14 -7.28 7.48 4.63
N VAL A 15 -6.87 8.75 4.65
CA VAL A 15 -5.47 9.16 4.58
C VAL A 15 -4.94 9.37 5.99
N GLU A 16 -4.05 8.49 6.42
CA GLU A 16 -3.32 8.70 7.67
C GLU A 16 -2.33 9.86 7.52
N HIS A 17 -2.37 10.77 8.49
CA HIS A 17 -1.42 11.87 8.56
C HIS A 17 -0.19 11.38 9.34
N PRO A 18 1.03 11.42 8.77
CA PRO A 18 2.22 10.93 9.46
C PRO A 18 2.42 11.68 10.78
N GLY A 19 2.40 10.95 11.91
CA GLY A 19 2.67 11.54 13.23
C GLY A 19 4.16 11.87 13.45
N ALA A 20 5.04 11.20 12.71
CA ALA A 20 6.46 11.53 12.54
C ALA A 20 6.74 11.52 11.03
N PRO A 21 7.68 12.32 10.52
CA PRO A 21 8.09 12.22 9.14
C PRO A 21 8.54 10.79 8.89
N ILE A 22 7.75 10.04 8.11
CA ILE A 22 8.28 8.88 7.42
C ILE A 22 9.47 9.46 6.68
N SER A 23 10.67 8.97 6.98
CA SER A 23 11.83 9.20 6.12
C SER A 23 11.55 8.46 4.83
N VAL A 24 10.60 8.96 4.05
CA VAL A 24 10.62 8.84 2.61
C VAL A 24 11.90 9.57 2.30
N THR A 25 13.02 8.84 2.29
CA THR A 25 14.24 9.30 1.65
C THR A 25 13.75 9.93 0.37
N GLU A 26 13.91 11.25 0.25
CA GLU A 26 13.75 11.93 -1.03
C GLU A 26 14.38 10.99 -2.04
N LEU A 27 13.58 10.49 -2.99
CA LEU A 27 13.92 9.33 -3.82
C LEU A 27 15.06 9.69 -4.79
N ASP A 28 16.24 9.99 -4.24
CA ASP A 28 17.49 9.58 -4.84
C ASP A 28 17.33 8.08 -5.05
N TRP A 29 17.58 7.62 -6.26
CA TRP A 29 17.39 6.24 -6.72
C TRP A 29 18.28 5.21 -5.98
N GLN A 30 18.78 5.55 -4.79
CA GLN A 30 19.60 4.74 -3.92
C GLN A 30 18.73 3.98 -2.93
N LEU A 31 18.87 2.66 -2.99
CA LEU A 31 18.27 1.77 -2.00
C LEU A 31 18.93 2.00 -0.63
N PRO A 32 18.15 1.91 0.47
CA PRO A 32 18.71 1.91 1.82
C PRO A 32 19.70 0.76 1.99
N ALA A 33 20.78 1.00 2.75
CA ALA A 33 21.81 -0.01 2.98
C ALA A 33 21.28 -1.21 3.78
N GLU A 34 20.35 -0.98 4.70
CA GLU A 34 19.75 -1.99 5.58
C GLU A 34 18.25 -1.72 5.74
N VAL A 35 17.46 -2.81 5.77
CA VAL A 35 16.01 -2.79 5.99
C VAL A 35 15.59 -4.02 6.80
N ASP A 36 14.49 -3.91 7.53
CA ASP A 36 13.92 -5.05 8.25
C ASP A 36 13.25 -6.03 7.29
N ASN A 37 12.66 -5.51 6.21
CA ASN A 37 11.96 -6.29 5.20
C ASN A 37 12.25 -5.76 3.79
N LEU A 38 12.82 -6.61 2.94
CA LEU A 38 13.00 -6.35 1.51
C LEU A 38 12.06 -7.23 0.69
N ILE A 39 11.11 -6.60 0.00
CA ILE A 39 10.17 -7.26 -0.90
C ILE A 39 10.68 -7.13 -2.33
N VAL A 40 10.81 -8.26 -3.04
CA VAL A 40 11.26 -8.29 -4.43
C VAL A 40 10.09 -8.64 -5.35
N GLY A 41 9.65 -7.66 -6.14
CA GLY A 41 8.59 -7.76 -7.14
C GLY A 41 7.31 -6.99 -6.74
N CYS A 42 6.91 -6.03 -7.55
CA CYS A 42 5.68 -5.25 -7.45
C CYS A 42 4.50 -5.90 -8.20
N GLY A 43 4.41 -7.24 -8.14
CA GLY A 43 3.22 -7.98 -8.57
C GLY A 43 2.12 -7.96 -7.50
N PRO A 44 0.98 -8.65 -7.74
CA PRO A 44 -0.12 -8.71 -6.77
C PRO A 44 0.31 -9.20 -5.38
N ALA A 45 1.18 -10.21 -5.32
CA ALA A 45 1.70 -10.74 -4.05
C ALA A 45 2.55 -9.72 -3.29
N GLY A 46 3.52 -9.09 -3.97
CA GLY A 46 4.42 -8.12 -3.35
C GLY A 46 3.72 -6.84 -2.94
N LEU A 47 2.82 -6.31 -3.77
CA LEU A 47 2.00 -5.14 -3.43
C LEU A 47 1.06 -5.41 -2.26
N THR A 48 0.46 -6.61 -2.19
CA THR A 48 -0.38 -7.00 -1.05
C THR A 48 0.43 -7.05 0.25
N LEU A 49 1.64 -7.63 0.20
CA LEU A 49 2.53 -7.67 1.36
C LEU A 49 2.99 -6.26 1.76
N ALA A 50 3.42 -5.44 0.80
CA ALA A 50 3.85 -4.06 1.05
C ALA A 50 2.72 -3.22 1.67
N ALA A 51 1.50 -3.31 1.13
CA ALA A 51 0.32 -2.64 1.69
C ALA A 51 0.04 -3.08 3.13
N ARG A 52 0.22 -4.37 3.44
CA ARG A 52 0.05 -4.86 4.81
C ARG A 52 1.14 -4.36 5.75
N MET A 53 2.39 -4.29 5.29
CA MET A 53 3.51 -3.80 6.10
C MET A 53 3.46 -2.28 6.33
N ALA A 54 2.88 -1.52 5.40
CA ALA A 54 2.76 -0.06 5.50
C ALA A 54 1.98 0.42 6.75
N VAL A 55 1.15 -0.44 7.35
CA VAL A 55 0.42 -0.14 8.59
C VAL A 55 1.34 -0.16 9.84
N TYR A 56 2.55 -0.71 9.73
CA TYR A 56 3.51 -0.83 10.83
C TYR A 56 4.69 0.14 10.63
N PRO A 57 4.59 1.41 11.09
CA PRO A 57 5.64 2.41 10.88
C PRO A 57 6.96 2.08 11.59
N SER A 58 6.97 1.12 12.52
CA SER A 58 8.17 0.66 13.20
C SER A 58 9.00 -0.36 12.42
N ILE A 59 8.51 -0.84 11.27
CA ILE A 59 9.20 -1.84 10.43
C ILE A 59 9.67 -1.15 9.15
N ASN A 60 10.97 -1.06 8.96
CA ASN A 60 11.56 -0.50 7.74
C ASN A 60 11.36 -1.48 6.59
N THR A 61 10.36 -1.20 5.75
CA THR A 61 10.02 -2.02 4.59
C THR A 61 10.44 -1.33 3.30
N CYS A 62 11.20 -2.02 2.46
CA CYS A 62 11.54 -1.59 1.11
C CYS A 62 10.97 -2.61 0.10
N ILE A 63 10.43 -2.11 -1.01
CA ILE A 63 9.97 -2.93 -2.13
C ILE A 63 10.68 -2.50 -3.41
N VAL A 64 11.17 -3.47 -4.17
CA VAL A 64 11.89 -3.24 -5.43
C VAL A 64 11.27 -4.06 -6.56
N ASP A 65 11.32 -3.54 -7.78
CA ASP A 65 10.96 -4.29 -9.00
C ASP A 65 12.01 -4.04 -10.07
N SER A 66 12.21 -5.00 -10.96
CA SER A 66 13.13 -4.86 -12.10
C SER A 66 12.53 -4.02 -13.23
N LYS A 67 11.21 -3.84 -13.25
CA LYS A 67 10.48 -3.02 -14.21
C LYS A 67 10.55 -1.56 -13.80
N PHE A 68 10.85 -0.71 -14.78
CA PHE A 68 11.00 0.73 -14.57
C PHE A 68 9.65 1.47 -14.45
N ASP A 69 8.57 0.91 -15.00
CA ASP A 69 7.26 1.57 -15.06
C ASP A 69 6.15 0.67 -14.52
N THR A 70 5.05 1.30 -14.12
CA THR A 70 3.83 0.63 -13.68
C THR A 70 3.11 0.03 -14.88
N TRP A 71 2.46 -1.12 -14.68
CA TRP A 71 1.65 -1.74 -15.73
C TRP A 71 0.45 -0.85 -16.08
N ARG A 72 0.38 -0.42 -17.34
CA ARG A 72 -0.81 0.30 -17.87
C ARG A 72 -1.94 -0.65 -18.27
N ILE A 73 -1.59 -1.90 -18.56
CA ILE A 73 -2.53 -2.97 -18.90
C ILE A 73 -2.20 -4.16 -18.02
N ALA A 74 -3.21 -4.65 -17.30
CA ALA A 74 -3.07 -5.78 -16.42
C ALA A 74 -2.97 -7.09 -17.21
N GLN A 75 -2.14 -8.01 -16.73
CA GLN A 75 -2.04 -9.38 -17.26
C GLN A 75 -3.10 -10.32 -16.65
N ALA A 76 -3.75 -9.88 -15.57
CA ALA A 76 -4.78 -10.61 -14.85
C ALA A 76 -5.93 -9.66 -14.50
N ASP A 77 -7.16 -10.15 -14.61
CA ASP A 77 -8.41 -9.43 -14.41
C ASP A 77 -9.37 -10.14 -13.44
N GLY A 78 -9.23 -11.46 -13.28
CA GLY A 78 -10.06 -12.25 -12.38
C GLY A 78 -9.86 -11.92 -10.90
N ILE A 79 -10.94 -11.44 -10.25
CA ILE A 79 -10.99 -11.20 -8.81
C ILE A 79 -11.99 -12.19 -8.19
N ALA A 80 -11.48 -13.12 -7.38
CA ALA A 80 -12.32 -14.09 -6.66
C ALA A 80 -13.06 -13.42 -5.50
N CYS A 81 -14.19 -13.98 -5.07
CA CYS A 81 -14.95 -13.47 -3.92
C CYS A 81 -14.09 -13.33 -2.67
N ARG A 82 -13.21 -14.32 -2.40
CA ARG A 82 -12.30 -14.27 -1.24
C ARG A 82 -11.24 -13.17 -1.36
N THR A 83 -10.88 -12.75 -2.57
CA THR A 83 -9.99 -11.62 -2.80
C THR A 83 -10.69 -10.30 -2.48
N VAL A 84 -11.99 -10.19 -2.75
CA VAL A 84 -12.78 -9.02 -2.36
C VAL A 84 -12.80 -8.85 -0.83
N ASP A 85 -12.92 -9.94 -0.07
CA ASP A 85 -12.81 -9.89 1.40
C ASP A 85 -11.44 -9.33 1.86
N ILE A 86 -10.36 -9.66 1.15
CA ILE A 86 -9.02 -9.14 1.45
C ILE A 86 -8.94 -7.65 1.11
N PHE A 87 -9.52 -7.22 -0.01
CA PHE A 87 -9.60 -5.80 -0.38
C PHE A 87 -10.43 -4.99 0.61
N GLU A 88 -11.46 -5.61 1.22
CA GLU A 88 -12.24 -5.00 2.29
C GLU A 88 -11.37 -4.80 3.54
N ALA A 89 -10.58 -5.82 3.91
CA ALA A 89 -9.63 -5.71 5.02
C ALA A 89 -8.53 -4.66 4.77
N LEU A 90 -8.22 -4.35 3.51
CA LEU A 90 -7.30 -3.29 3.10
C LEU A 90 -8.00 -1.93 2.86
N GLY A 91 -9.32 -1.86 2.99
CA GLY A 91 -10.10 -0.61 2.94
C GLY A 91 -10.37 -0.05 1.54
N PHE A 92 -10.32 -0.86 0.49
CA PHE A 92 -10.55 -0.36 -0.88
C PHE A 92 -11.49 -1.21 -1.75
N SER A 93 -12.20 -2.20 -1.18
CA SER A 93 -13.12 -3.07 -1.91
C SER A 93 -14.19 -2.30 -2.70
N GLU A 94 -14.79 -1.26 -2.10
CA GLU A 94 -15.88 -0.49 -2.70
C GLU A 94 -15.47 0.19 -3.99
N ARG A 95 -14.23 0.71 -4.04
CA ARG A 95 -13.67 1.34 -5.24
C ARG A 95 -13.51 0.32 -6.36
N VAL A 96 -12.99 -0.86 -6.04
CA VAL A 96 -12.81 -1.97 -7.00
C VAL A 96 -14.17 -2.42 -7.54
N LEU A 97 -15.15 -2.63 -6.67
CA LEU A 97 -16.49 -3.07 -7.09
C LEU A 97 -17.20 -2.00 -7.95
N LYS A 98 -17.02 -0.72 -7.65
CA LYS A 98 -17.62 0.37 -8.44
C LYS A 98 -17.02 0.50 -9.85
N GLU A 99 -15.75 0.14 -10.03
CA GLU A 99 -15.07 0.22 -11.33
C GLU A 99 -15.16 -1.08 -12.15
N ALA A 100 -15.34 -2.22 -11.49
CA ALA A 100 -15.38 -3.54 -12.14
C ALA A 100 -16.73 -3.90 -12.78
N TYR A 101 -17.82 -3.20 -12.43
CA TYR A 101 -19.18 -3.39 -12.95
C TYR A 101 -19.66 -2.16 -13.72
#